data_AF-A0A1D7XQP9-F1
#
_entry.id   AF-A0A1D7XQP9-F1
#
_cell.length_a   1.000
_cell.length_b   1.000
_cell.length_c   1.000
_cell.angle_alpha   90.00
_cell.angle_beta   90.00
_cell.angle_gamma   90.00
#
_symmetry.space_group_name_H-M   'P 1'
#
loop_
_entity.id
_entity.type
_entity.pdbx_description
1 polymer ?
#
loop_
_entity_poly.entity_id
_entity_poly.type
_entity_poly.pdbx_seq_one_letter_code
_entity_poly.pdbx_strand_id
1 'polypeptide(L)'
;MKQTLNIKNMVCDRCKSTVLRELEELGCDIKTVELGQIVLNKKTGIQTLELEKVLSKHGFEIIKDETEILIEEIKIALIKKIENQDNANLSSFLTKRFNNYSYTKNKTVRRRINFWKFWIVVWWQNQR
;
A
#
# COMPACT_ATOMS: atom_id res chain seq x y z
N MET A 1 17.81 -0.38 16.47
CA MET A 1 17.54 0.01 15.05
C MET A 1 16.10 -0.35 14.71
N LYS A 2 15.51 0.21 13.67
CA LYS A 2 14.11 -0.05 13.28
C LYS A 2 14.09 -0.87 12.00
N GLN A 3 13.02 -1.63 11.77
CA GLN A 3 12.81 -2.38 10.53
C GLN A 3 11.53 -1.89 9.87
N THR A 4 11.60 -1.54 8.58
CA THR A 4 10.44 -1.11 7.79
C THR A 4 10.04 -2.22 6.83
N LEU A 5 8.76 -2.55 6.79
CA LEU A 5 8.14 -3.51 5.88
C LEU A 5 7.09 -2.79 5.04
N ASN A 6 7.12 -3.01 3.73
CA ASN A 6 6.08 -2.52 2.83
C ASN A 6 5.14 -3.67 2.47
N ILE A 7 3.84 -3.43 2.51
CA ILE A 7 2.80 -4.46 2.36
C ILE A 7 1.90 -4.10 1.20
N LYS A 8 1.81 -5.02 0.25
CA LYS A 8 0.91 -4.97 -0.89
C LYS A 8 -0.52 -5.30 -0.50
N ASN A 9 -1.47 -4.67 -1.18
CA ASN A 9 -2.92 -4.82 -0.97
C ASN A 9 -3.46 -4.29 0.37
N MET A 10 -2.63 -3.61 1.19
CA MET A 10 -3.09 -2.95 2.43
C MET A 10 -3.53 -1.50 2.16
N VAL A 11 -4.69 -1.34 1.51
CA VAL A 11 -5.14 -0.06 0.92
C VAL A 11 -6.31 0.63 1.63
N CYS A 12 -6.87 0.02 2.69
CA CYS A 12 -7.94 0.62 3.50
C CYS A 12 -7.75 0.35 5.00
N ASP A 13 -8.46 1.08 5.85
CA ASP A 13 -8.36 0.97 7.31
C ASP A 13 -8.74 -0.42 7.84
N ARG A 14 -9.64 -1.11 7.13
CA ARG A 14 -9.96 -2.51 7.44
C ARG A 14 -8.74 -3.41 7.23
N CYS A 15 -8.02 -3.27 6.11
CA CYS A 15 -6.79 -4.03 5.86
C CYS A 15 -5.74 -3.72 6.93
N LYS A 16 -5.58 -2.43 7.27
CA LYS A 16 -4.67 -2.00 8.34
C LYS A 16 -4.99 -2.68 9.67
N SER A 17 -6.26 -2.72 10.04
CA SER A 17 -6.72 -3.33 11.29
C SER A 17 -6.49 -4.84 11.31
N THR A 18 -6.75 -5.53 10.19
CA THR A 18 -6.42 -6.97 10.06
C THR A 18 -4.93 -7.19 10.28
N VAL A 19 -4.07 -6.45 9.57
CA VAL A 19 -2.61 -6.63 9.67
C VAL A 19 -2.07 -6.31 11.05
N LEU A 20 -2.60 -5.26 11.70
CA LEU A 20 -2.24 -4.92 13.08
C LEU A 20 -2.53 -6.09 14.03
N ARG A 21 -3.73 -6.68 13.94
CA ARG A 21 -4.12 -7.82 14.77
C ARG A 21 -3.19 -9.02 14.57
N GLU A 22 -2.91 -9.39 13.32
CA GLU A 22 -2.01 -10.51 13.02
C GLU A 22 -0.60 -10.28 13.58
N LEU A 23 -0.09 -9.04 13.55
CA LEU A 23 1.19 -8.68 14.14
C LEU A 23 1.17 -8.76 15.68
N GLU A 24 0.10 -8.30 16.32
CA GLU A 24 -0.07 -8.40 17.78
C GLU A 24 -0.15 -9.86 18.24
N GLU A 25 -0.87 -10.72 17.50
CA GLU A 25 -0.97 -12.16 17.78
C GLU A 25 0.38 -12.87 17.65
N LEU A 26 1.23 -12.42 16.72
CA LEU A 26 2.61 -12.90 16.57
C LEU A 26 3.58 -12.30 17.61
N GLY A 27 3.11 -11.44 18.51
CA GLY A 27 3.93 -10.80 19.54
C GLY A 27 4.91 -9.75 18.98
N CYS A 28 4.55 -9.08 17.88
CA CYS A 28 5.40 -8.10 17.23
C CYS A 28 5.49 -6.79 18.05
N ASP A 29 6.70 -6.26 18.23
CA ASP A 29 6.92 -4.93 18.79
C ASP A 29 6.78 -3.87 17.68
N ILE A 30 5.55 -3.41 17.50
CA ILE A 30 5.15 -2.48 16.44
C ILE A 30 5.43 -1.05 16.90
N LYS A 31 6.19 -0.31 16.08
CA LYS A 31 6.43 1.11 16.32
C LYS A 31 5.32 1.97 15.70
N THR A 32 5.06 1.78 14.41
CA THR A 32 4.03 2.54 13.67
C THR A 32 3.44 1.69 12.56
N VAL A 33 2.14 1.86 12.30
CA VAL A 33 1.44 1.25 11.16
C VAL A 33 0.73 2.34 10.38
N GLU A 34 1.02 2.40 9.09
CA GLU A 34 0.34 3.24 8.10
C GLU A 34 -0.15 2.37 6.96
N LEU A 35 -1.06 2.88 6.12
CA LEU A 35 -1.49 2.12 4.93
C LEU A 35 -0.28 1.81 4.03
N GLY A 36 -0.17 0.56 3.62
CA GLY A 36 0.96 0.03 2.86
C GLY A 36 2.29 -0.12 3.62
N GLN A 37 2.45 0.34 4.88
CA GLN A 37 3.75 0.35 5.55
C GLN A 37 3.70 0.07 7.05
N ILE A 38 4.69 -0.68 7.54
CA ILE A 38 4.86 -1.05 8.94
C ILE A 38 6.28 -0.78 9.39
N VAL A 39 6.44 -0.20 10.57
CA VAL A 39 7.74 -0.01 11.23
C VAL A 39 7.74 -0.79 12.53
N LEU A 40 8.69 -1.72 12.66
CA LEU A 40 8.90 -2.54 13.85
C LEU A 40 10.14 -2.08 14.62
N ASN A 41 10.12 -2.25 15.93
CA ASN A 41 11.30 -2.11 16.77
C ASN A 41 12.15 -3.40 16.65
N LYS A 42 13.48 -3.31 16.51
CA LYS A 42 14.39 -4.47 16.22
C LYS A 42 14.29 -5.68 17.17
N LYS A 43 13.56 -5.61 18.28
CA LYS A 43 13.46 -6.72 19.25
C LYS A 43 12.64 -7.91 18.75
N THR A 44 11.95 -7.78 17.63
CA THR A 44 11.22 -8.88 17.03
C THR A 44 12.15 -9.88 16.34
N GLY A 45 12.54 -10.92 17.07
CA GLY A 45 13.10 -12.15 16.52
C GLY A 45 12.07 -12.99 15.76
N ILE A 46 11.10 -12.36 15.09
CA ILE A 46 10.05 -13.04 14.34
C ILE A 46 10.72 -13.76 13.18
N GLN A 47 10.36 -15.03 13.01
CA GLN A 47 10.64 -15.75 11.79
C GLN A 47 9.83 -15.09 10.67
N THR A 48 10.48 -14.25 9.85
CA THR A 48 9.86 -13.54 8.70
C THR A 48 8.90 -14.43 7.89
N LEU A 49 9.20 -15.73 7.82
CA LEU A 49 8.38 -16.76 7.18
C LEU A 49 6.98 -16.96 7.80
N GLU A 50 6.83 -16.88 9.12
CA GLU A 50 5.53 -17.01 9.78
C GLU A 50 4.65 -15.79 9.47
N LEU A 51 5.25 -14.60 9.55
CA LEU A 51 4.58 -13.35 9.19
C LEU A 51 4.13 -13.37 7.72
N GLU A 52 5.01 -13.78 6.80
CA GLU A 52 4.66 -13.91 5.39
C GLU A 52 3.51 -14.88 5.16
N LYS A 53 3.49 -16.02 5.86
CA LYS A 53 2.39 -17.01 5.75
C LYS A 53 1.07 -16.45 6.24
N VAL A 54 1.07 -15.77 7.39
CA VAL A 54 -0.14 -15.17 7.96
C VAL A 54 -0.68 -14.07 7.05
N LEU A 55 0.18 -13.15 6.60
CA LEU A 55 -0.19 -12.09 5.66
C LEU A 55 -0.75 -12.65 4.35
N SER A 56 -0.13 -13.70 3.81
CA SER A 56 -0.55 -14.34 2.56
C SER A 56 -1.95 -14.96 2.67
N LYS A 57 -2.34 -15.50 3.83
CA LYS A 57 -3.72 -16.01 4.05
C LYS A 57 -4.78 -14.93 3.89
N HIS A 58 -4.43 -13.69 4.17
CA HIS A 58 -5.31 -12.52 4.00
C HIS A 58 -5.12 -11.81 2.65
N GLY A 59 -4.31 -12.37 1.74
CA GLY A 59 -4.02 -11.78 0.43
C GLY A 59 -3.03 -10.60 0.47
N PHE A 60 -2.31 -10.44 1.58
CA PHE A 60 -1.24 -9.45 1.71
C PHE A 60 0.12 -10.06 1.39
N GLU A 61 1.03 -9.24 0.89
CA GLU A 61 2.37 -9.67 0.48
C GLU A 61 3.39 -8.63 0.94
N ILE A 62 4.51 -9.06 1.55
CA ILE A 62 5.62 -8.16 1.87
C ILE A 62 6.42 -7.91 0.59
N ILE A 63 6.55 -6.65 0.22
CA ILE A 63 7.24 -6.23 -1.01
C ILE A 63 8.54 -5.48 -0.69
N LYS A 64 9.57 -5.75 -1.49
CA LYS A 64 10.89 -5.10 -1.43
C LYS A 64 11.25 -4.37 -2.73
N ASP A 65 10.57 -4.72 -3.82
CA ASP A 65 10.77 -4.07 -5.10
C ASP A 65 10.22 -2.64 -5.06
N GLU A 66 11.09 -1.67 -5.40
CA GLU A 66 10.75 -0.24 -5.37
C GLU A 66 9.58 0.10 -6.30
N THR A 67 9.42 -0.66 -7.40
CA THR A 67 8.34 -0.45 -8.37
C THR A 67 7.00 -0.89 -7.80
N GLU A 68 6.94 -2.05 -7.15
CA GLU A 68 5.73 -2.50 -6.43
C GLU A 68 5.39 -1.52 -5.30
N ILE A 69 6.39 -1.08 -4.51
CA ILE A 69 6.18 -0.14 -3.41
C ILE A 69 5.54 1.14 -3.94
N LEU A 70 6.11 1.72 -5.00
CA LEU A 70 5.56 2.91 -5.63
C LEU A 70 4.13 2.72 -6.14
N ILE A 71 3.82 1.56 -6.73
CA ILE A 71 2.47 1.25 -7.21
C ILE A 71 1.48 1.24 -6.05
N GLU A 72 1.81 0.62 -4.92
CA GLU A 72 0.94 0.56 -3.75
C GLU A 72 0.75 1.95 -3.11
N GLU A 73 1.81 2.75 -2.97
CA GLU A 73 1.69 4.13 -2.49
C GLU A 73 0.77 4.98 -3.39
N ILE A 74 0.87 4.80 -4.71
CA ILE A 74 0.00 5.49 -5.67
C ILE A 74 -1.46 5.04 -5.47
N LYS A 75 -1.73 3.74 -5.32
CA LYS A 75 -3.11 3.25 -5.07
C LYS A 75 -3.71 3.89 -3.81
N ILE A 76 -2.94 3.96 -2.71
CA ILE A 76 -3.37 4.59 -1.46
C ILE A 76 -3.65 6.08 -1.68
N ALA A 77 -2.78 6.79 -2.41
CA ALA A 77 -2.99 8.20 -2.71
C ALA A 77 -4.23 8.45 -3.58
N LEU A 78 -4.53 7.54 -4.53
CA LEU A 78 -5.73 7.59 -5.36
C LEU A 78 -7.01 7.39 -4.54
N ILE A 79 -7.02 6.42 -3.63
CA ILE A 79 -8.16 6.16 -2.73
C ILE A 79 -8.44 7.40 -1.87
N LYS A 80 -7.41 7.94 -1.21
CA LYS A 80 -7.54 9.17 -0.40
C LYS A 80 -8.05 10.36 -1.20
N LYS A 81 -7.64 10.48 -2.46
CA LYS A 81 -8.13 11.55 -3.35
C LYS A 81 -9.63 11.43 -3.59
N ILE A 82 -10.13 10.21 -3.80
CA ILE A 82 -11.55 9.92 -4.03
C ILE A 82 -12.37 10.16 -2.75
N GLU A 83 -11.88 9.69 -1.61
CA GLU A 83 -12.52 9.90 -0.30
C GLU A 83 -12.66 11.41 0.01
N ASN A 84 -11.63 12.19 -0.30
CA ASN A 84 -11.64 13.64 -0.13
C ASN A 84 -12.44 14.40 -1.21
N GLN A 85 -13.05 13.70 -2.17
CA GLN A 85 -13.77 14.28 -3.31
C GLN A 85 -12.95 15.33 -4.08
N ASP A 86 -11.62 15.14 -4.14
CA ASP A 86 -10.72 16.09 -4.79
C ASP A 86 -10.77 15.90 -6.32
N ASN A 87 -11.40 16.85 -7.00
CA ASN A 87 -11.60 16.85 -8.45
C ASN A 87 -10.37 17.30 -9.25
N ALA A 88 -9.22 17.60 -8.61
CA ALA A 88 -8.01 18.00 -9.33
C ALA A 88 -7.56 16.91 -10.33
N ASN A 89 -6.93 17.35 -11.44
CA ASN A 89 -6.48 16.44 -12.48
C ASN A 89 -5.54 15.36 -11.92
N LEU A 90 -5.87 14.09 -12.21
CA LEU A 90 -5.14 12.94 -11.68
C LEU A 90 -3.66 12.94 -12.04
N SER A 91 -3.33 13.27 -13.28
CA SER A 91 -1.94 13.30 -13.76
C SER A 91 -1.14 14.36 -13.01
N SER A 92 -1.73 15.55 -12.83
CA SER A 92 -1.11 16.65 -12.07
C SER A 92 -0.90 16.28 -10.59
N PHE A 93 -1.91 15.67 -9.97
CA PHE A 93 -1.82 15.18 -8.58
C PHE A 93 -0.70 14.15 -8.39
N LEU A 94 -0.64 13.15 -9.27
CA LEU A 94 0.38 12.11 -9.19
C LEU A 94 1.79 12.67 -9.44
N THR A 95 1.97 13.53 -10.44
CA THR A 95 3.27 14.19 -10.70
C THR A 95 3.73 15.07 -9.55
N LYS A 96 2.80 15.78 -8.89
CA LYS A 96 3.11 16.64 -7.75
C LYS A 96 3.53 15.83 -6.51
N ARG A 97 2.89 14.69 -6.28
CA ARG A 97 3.11 13.86 -5.08
C ARG A 97 4.25 12.85 -5.24
N PHE A 98 4.31 12.20 -6.39
CA PHE A 98 5.33 11.21 -6.73
C PHE A 98 6.22 11.85 -7.79
N ASN A 99 7.40 12.30 -7.34
CA ASN A 99 8.35 13.07 -8.14
C ASN A 99 8.43 12.57 -9.60
N ASN A 100 8.43 13.50 -10.54
CA ASN A 100 8.17 13.29 -11.97
C ASN A 100 8.97 12.11 -12.56
N TYR A 101 10.16 11.79 -12.05
CA TYR A 101 11.07 10.80 -12.62
C TYR A 101 10.58 9.35 -12.56
N SER A 102 9.99 8.89 -11.44
CA SER A 102 9.70 7.46 -11.25
C SER A 102 8.41 7.01 -11.97
N TYR A 103 7.33 7.77 -11.79
CA TYR A 103 6.04 7.50 -12.47
C TYR A 103 6.10 7.73 -13.99
N THR A 104 6.75 8.81 -14.45
CA THR A 104 6.72 9.17 -15.89
C THR A 104 7.74 8.45 -16.75
N LYS A 105 8.75 7.77 -16.18
CA LYS A 105 9.69 6.96 -16.97
C LYS A 105 9.38 5.47 -16.91
N ASN A 106 8.78 4.99 -15.82
CA ASN A 106 8.47 3.57 -15.69
C ASN A 106 7.16 3.21 -16.42
N LYS A 107 7.29 2.59 -17.60
CA LYS A 107 6.16 2.14 -18.42
C LYS A 107 5.28 1.11 -17.68
N THR A 108 5.87 0.23 -16.87
CA THR A 108 5.16 -0.81 -16.11
C THR A 108 4.25 -0.20 -15.06
N VAL A 109 4.78 0.76 -14.29
CA VAL A 109 4.03 1.53 -13.28
C VAL A 109 2.83 2.21 -13.92
N ARG A 110 3.05 2.93 -15.01
CA ARG A 110 1.97 3.64 -15.72
C ARG A 110 0.88 2.72 -16.24
N ARG A 111 1.24 1.57 -16.82
CA ARG A 111 0.26 0.58 -17.31
C ARG A 111 -0.59 0.04 -16.16
N ARG A 112 0.02 -0.33 -15.03
CA ARG A 112 -0.70 -0.87 -13.87
C ARG A 112 -1.60 0.17 -13.21
N ILE A 113 -1.15 1.43 -13.11
CA ILE A 113 -1.97 2.53 -12.58
C ILE A 113 -3.13 2.84 -13.51
N ASN A 114 -2.91 2.89 -14.82
CA ASN A 114 -4.00 3.11 -15.79
C ASN A 114 -5.05 2.01 -15.71
N PHE A 115 -4.62 0.75 -15.56
CA PHE A 115 -5.52 -0.37 -15.34
C PHE A 115 -6.30 -0.23 -14.03
N TRP A 116 -5.64 0.19 -12.95
CA TRP A 116 -6.29 0.43 -11.66
C TRP A 116 -7.26 1.60 -11.69
N LYS A 117 -6.93 2.68 -12.40
CA LYS A 117 -7.81 3.82 -12.64
C LYS A 117 -9.12 3.37 -13.28
N PHE A 118 -9.04 2.49 -14.28
CA PHE A 118 -10.23 1.92 -14.91
C PHE A 118 -11.10 1.18 -13.89
N TRP A 119 -10.48 0.31 -13.07
CA TRP A 119 -11.18 -0.41 -12.01
C TRP A 119 -11.79 0.49 -10.95
N ILE A 120 -11.11 1.55 -10.54
CA ILE A 120 -11.63 2.54 -9.58
C ILE A 120 -12.85 3.28 -10.14
N VAL A 121 -12.81 3.69 -11.41
CA VAL A 121 -13.93 4.40 -12.04
C VAL A 121 -15.13 3.45 -12.20
N VAL A 122 -14.88 2.22 -12.63
CA VAL A 122 -15.92 1.19 -12.75
C VAL A 122 -16.51 0.85 -11.38
N TRP A 123 -15.67 0.66 -10.36
CA TRP A 123 -16.10 0.36 -9.00
C TRP A 123 -16.91 1.52 -8.37
N TRP A 124 -16.49 2.76 -8.59
CA TRP A 124 -17.20 3.95 -8.11
C TRP A 124 -18.53 4.20 -8.83
N GLN A 125 -18.61 3.89 -10.13
CA GLN A 125 -19.87 3.95 -10.90
C GLN A 125 -20.86 2.86 -10.49
N ASN A 126 -20.39 1.70 -10.03
CA ASN A 126 -21.22 0.55 -9.65
C ASN A 126 -21.59 0.54 -8.15
N GLN A 127 -21.18 1.55 -7.40
CA GLN A 127 -21.57 1.82 -6.00
C GLN A 127 -22.69 2.87 -5.90
N ARG A 128 -23.36 3.17 -7.03
CA ARG A 128 -24.47 4.12 -7.11
C ARG A 128 -25.69 3.47 -7.75
#